data_AF-A0A9D8RAU4-F1
#
_entry.id   AF-A0A9D8RAU4-F1
#
_cell.length_a   1.000
_cell.length_b   1.000
_cell.length_c   1.000
_cell.angle_alpha   90.00
_cell.angle_beta   90.00
_cell.angle_gamma   90.00
#
_symmetry.space_group_name_H-M   'P 1'
#
loop_
_entity.id
_entity.type
_entity.pdbx_description
1 polymer ?
#
loop_
_entity_poly.entity_id
_entity_poly.type
_entity_poly.pdbx_seq_one_letter_code
_entity_poly.pdbx_strand_id
1 'polypeptide(L)'
;RALRLAAVIALIFIVAVMLFYAISIPLVIFYQLGALYIHILIAIGIALLTAIFMIPISYSGMKYLAEDDVKLSSVLGKNYLVGLRHFWKLFMTAFVTVLIGMIIAALLAAPLGVMTIASLQDALGVYLGDPTGMPSTLPLLLFTAAAVASIACSLVWLWQLFCIYYQYGSITTRRKEYEEAING
;
A
#
# COMPACT_ATOMS: atom_id res chain seq x y z
N ARG A 1 5.36 -8.33 17.87
CA ARG A 1 4.27 -8.88 17.02
C ARG A 1 4.13 -8.16 15.70
N ALA A 2 4.08 -6.82 15.70
CA ALA A 2 4.07 -6.00 14.48
C ALA A 2 5.14 -6.40 13.45
N LEU A 3 6.39 -6.63 13.87
CA LEU A 3 7.46 -7.09 12.98
C LEU A 3 7.15 -8.42 12.26
N ARG A 4 6.52 -9.38 12.95
CA ARG A 4 6.17 -10.69 12.36
C ARG A 4 5.03 -10.54 11.35
N LEU A 5 4.03 -9.71 11.66
CA LEU A 5 2.95 -9.38 10.73
C LEU A 5 3.50 -8.65 9.50
N ALA A 6 4.37 -7.66 9.70
CA ALA A 6 5.03 -6.95 8.62
C ALA A 6 5.86 -7.88 7.73
N ALA A 7 6.57 -8.85 8.31
CA ALA A 7 7.30 -9.86 7.55
C ALA A 7 6.37 -10.74 6.68
N VAL A 8 5.19 -11.12 7.18
CA VAL A 8 4.20 -11.87 6.39
C VAL A 8 3.64 -11.01 5.24
N ILE A 9 3.32 -9.75 5.50
CA ILE A 9 2.84 -8.80 4.49
C ILE A 9 3.93 -8.58 3.42
N ALA A 10 5.17 -8.40 3.84
CA ALA A 10 6.32 -8.24 2.94
C ALA A 10 6.55 -9.51 2.10
N LEU A 11 6.43 -10.71 2.69
CA LEU A 11 6.53 -11.97 1.95
C LEU A 11 5.46 -12.08 0.87
N ILE A 12 4.20 -11.75 1.19
CA ILE A 12 3.10 -11.74 0.21
C ILE A 12 3.40 -10.79 -0.94
N PHE A 13 3.89 -9.58 -0.63
CA PHE A 13 4.26 -8.60 -1.64
C PHE A 13 5.42 -9.07 -2.52
N ILE A 14 6.47 -9.63 -1.92
CA ILE A 14 7.62 -10.20 -2.64
C ILE A 14 7.17 -11.31 -3.57
N VAL A 15 6.32 -12.23 -3.10
CA VAL A 15 5.77 -13.33 -3.92
C VAL A 15 4.95 -12.77 -5.09
N ALA A 16 4.14 -11.74 -4.87
CA ALA A 16 3.38 -11.09 -5.94
C ALA A 16 4.30 -10.46 -7.02
N VAL A 17 5.38 -9.81 -6.60
CA VAL A 17 6.40 -9.25 -7.52
C VAL A 17 7.15 -10.34 -8.27
N MET A 18 7.52 -11.43 -7.60
CA MET A 18 8.14 -12.59 -8.26
C MET A 18 7.22 -13.21 -9.31
N LEU A 19 5.93 -13.39 -8.98
CA LEU A 19 4.92 -13.89 -9.91
C LEU A 19 4.75 -12.96 -11.11
N PHE A 20 4.74 -11.64 -10.89
CA PHE A 20 4.71 -10.65 -11.96
C PHE A 20 5.88 -10.83 -12.93
N TYR A 21 7.12 -10.87 -12.45
CA TYR A 21 8.28 -11.04 -13.31
C TYR A 21 8.32 -12.42 -13.99
N ALA A 22 7.92 -13.49 -13.28
CA ALA A 22 7.87 -14.83 -13.84
C ALA A 22 6.89 -14.96 -15.01
N ILE A 23 5.74 -14.28 -14.93
CA ILE A 23 4.76 -14.25 -16.02
C ILE A 23 5.20 -13.28 -17.11
N SER A 24 5.68 -12.10 -16.72
CA SER A 24 5.82 -11.02 -17.68
C SER A 24 7.11 -11.07 -18.52
N ILE A 25 8.23 -11.57 -17.99
CA ILE A 25 9.49 -11.66 -18.73
C ILE A 25 9.35 -12.57 -19.96
N PRO A 26 8.80 -13.80 -19.86
CA PRO A 26 8.57 -14.65 -21.03
C PRO A 26 7.71 -13.97 -22.10
N LEU A 27 6.61 -13.33 -21.69
CA LEU A 27 5.70 -12.63 -22.60
C LEU A 27 6.39 -11.50 -23.38
N VAL A 28 7.28 -10.73 -22.74
CA VAL A 28 8.02 -9.66 -23.42
C VAL A 28 8.99 -10.22 -24.46
N ILE A 29 9.65 -11.35 -24.17
CA ILE A 29 10.57 -12.01 -25.10
C ILE A 29 9.83 -12.50 -26.36
N PHE A 30 8.61 -13.03 -26.21
CA PHE A 30 7.85 -13.58 -27.33
C PHE A 30 7.14 -12.54 -28.21
N TYR A 31 6.68 -11.39 -27.67
CA TYR A 31 5.75 -10.48 -28.37
C TYR A 31 6.29 -9.08 -28.73
N GLN A 32 7.57 -8.76 -28.43
CA GLN A 32 8.25 -7.47 -28.75
C GLN A 32 7.40 -6.20 -28.48
N LEU A 33 7.42 -5.13 -29.30
CA LEU A 33 6.85 -3.79 -28.98
C LEU A 33 5.38 -3.79 -28.49
N GLY A 34 4.55 -4.76 -28.91
CA GLY A 34 3.19 -4.96 -28.40
C GLY A 34 3.13 -5.47 -26.95
N ALA A 35 4.23 -5.99 -26.43
CA ALA A 35 4.36 -6.54 -25.08
C ALA A 35 4.51 -5.47 -24.00
N LEU A 36 4.88 -4.22 -24.32
CA LEU A 36 4.94 -3.13 -23.33
C LEU A 36 3.57 -2.84 -22.72
N TYR A 37 2.53 -2.74 -23.56
CA TYR A 37 1.15 -2.56 -23.08
C TYR A 37 0.65 -3.77 -22.30
N ILE A 38 0.97 -4.99 -22.74
CA ILE A 38 0.64 -6.23 -22.04
C ILE A 38 1.33 -6.30 -20.67
N HIS A 39 2.60 -5.88 -20.59
CA HIS A 39 3.39 -5.81 -19.35
C HIS A 39 2.72 -4.87 -18.33
N ILE A 40 2.32 -3.67 -18.77
CA ILE A 40 1.62 -2.69 -17.93
C ILE A 40 0.27 -3.23 -17.45
N LEU A 41 -0.51 -3.86 -18.34
CA LEU A 41 -1.82 -4.44 -17.99
C LEU A 41 -1.68 -5.58 -16.96
N ILE A 42 -0.70 -6.46 -17.13
CA ILE A 42 -0.41 -7.54 -16.17
C ILE A 42 0.04 -6.96 -14.82
N ALA A 43 0.89 -5.93 -14.83
CA ALA A 43 1.34 -5.26 -13.62
C ALA A 43 0.16 -4.69 -12.83
N ILE A 44 -0.74 -3.96 -13.52
CA ILE A 44 -1.95 -3.40 -12.91
C ILE A 44 -2.85 -4.51 -12.40
N GLY A 45 -3.07 -5.58 -13.18
CA GLY A 45 -3.89 -6.71 -12.79
C GLY A 45 -3.41 -7.40 -11.51
N ILE A 46 -2.11 -7.71 -11.42
CA ILE A 46 -1.50 -8.34 -10.24
C ILE A 46 -1.52 -7.39 -9.04
N ALA A 47 -1.28 -6.10 -9.25
CA ALA A 47 -1.35 -5.09 -8.18
C ALA A 47 -2.77 -5.00 -7.59
N LEU A 48 -3.80 -4.93 -8.45
CA LEU A 48 -5.20 -4.91 -8.02
C LEU A 48 -5.60 -6.20 -7.30
N LEU A 49 -5.19 -7.35 -7.83
CA LEU A 49 -5.45 -8.64 -7.20
C LEU A 49 -4.83 -8.72 -5.80
N THR A 50 -3.55 -8.31 -5.69
CA THR A 50 -2.84 -8.27 -4.41
C THR A 50 -3.52 -7.32 -3.42
N ALA A 51 -3.93 -6.13 -3.87
CA ALA A 51 -4.66 -5.18 -3.05
C ALA A 51 -5.97 -5.77 -2.52
N ILE A 52 -6.74 -6.45 -3.37
CA ILE A 52 -7.98 -7.14 -2.97
C ILE A 52 -7.70 -8.21 -1.91
N PHE A 53 -6.68 -9.04 -2.10
CA PHE A 53 -6.30 -10.08 -1.13
C PHE A 53 -5.79 -9.53 0.20
N MET A 54 -5.22 -8.30 0.21
CA MET A 54 -4.78 -7.64 1.44
C MET A 54 -5.92 -7.06 2.28
N ILE A 55 -7.10 -6.82 1.70
CA ILE A 55 -8.22 -6.21 2.44
C ILE A 55 -8.66 -7.07 3.63
N PRO A 56 -8.89 -8.39 3.50
CA PRO A 56 -9.20 -9.23 4.67
C PRO A 56 -8.06 -9.31 5.70
N ILE A 57 -6.81 -9.12 5.26
CA ILE A 57 -5.63 -9.07 6.15
C ILE A 57 -5.68 -7.82 7.04
N SER A 58 -6.29 -6.72 6.58
CA SER A 58 -6.45 -5.53 7.43
C SER A 58 -7.20 -5.84 8.73
N TYR A 59 -8.27 -6.66 8.65
CA TYR A 59 -9.01 -7.12 9.82
C TYR A 59 -8.23 -8.14 10.64
N SER A 60 -7.72 -9.21 10.00
CA SER A 60 -7.05 -10.29 10.73
C SER A 60 -5.72 -9.85 11.34
N GLY A 61 -5.00 -8.95 10.67
CA GLY A 61 -3.78 -8.29 11.14
C GLY A 61 -4.08 -7.35 12.31
N MET A 62 -5.13 -6.54 12.22
CA MET A 62 -5.53 -5.67 13.34
C MET A 62 -5.92 -6.49 14.57
N LYS A 63 -6.66 -7.58 14.38
CA LYS A 63 -6.99 -8.52 15.46
C LYS A 63 -5.74 -9.12 16.12
N TYR A 64 -4.74 -9.53 15.33
CA TYR A 64 -3.47 -10.04 15.84
C TYR A 64 -2.63 -9.00 16.60
N LEU A 65 -2.80 -7.71 16.29
CA LEU A 65 -2.14 -6.62 17.00
C LEU A 65 -2.89 -6.21 18.27
N ALA A 66 -4.22 -6.26 18.25
CA ALA A 66 -5.08 -5.81 19.33
C ALA A 66 -5.31 -6.87 20.43
N GLU A 67 -5.29 -8.16 20.08
CA GLU A 67 -5.56 -9.26 21.01
C GLU A 67 -4.29 -10.07 21.33
N ASP A 68 -4.12 -10.45 22.60
CA ASP A 68 -2.90 -11.11 23.08
C ASP A 68 -2.82 -12.62 22.86
N ASP A 69 -3.95 -13.26 22.62
CA ASP A 69 -4.11 -14.72 22.50
C ASP A 69 -4.08 -15.22 21.05
N VAL A 70 -4.02 -14.30 20.08
CA VAL A 70 -4.14 -14.63 18.67
C VAL A 70 -2.80 -15.11 18.09
N LYS A 71 -2.80 -16.32 17.54
CA LYS A 71 -1.63 -16.90 16.85
C LYS A 71 -1.45 -16.31 15.45
N LEU A 72 -0.20 -16.15 15.00
CA LEU A 72 0.11 -15.61 13.66
C LEU A 72 -0.51 -16.46 12.52
N SER A 73 -0.57 -17.78 12.67
CA SER A 73 -1.20 -18.67 11.67
C SER A 73 -2.70 -18.42 11.48
N SER A 74 -3.37 -17.83 12.48
CA SER A 74 -4.78 -17.47 12.37
C SER A 74 -5.03 -16.25 11.47
N VAL A 75 -4.00 -15.44 11.18
CA VAL A 75 -4.07 -14.23 10.34
C VAL A 75 -4.46 -14.58 8.91
N LEU A 76 -3.92 -15.67 8.36
CA LEU A 76 -4.27 -16.19 7.02
C LEU A 76 -5.28 -17.35 7.08
N GLY A 77 -5.72 -17.74 8.29
CA GLY A 77 -6.64 -18.85 8.50
C GLY A 77 -8.05 -18.36 8.89
N LYS A 78 -8.51 -18.74 10.09
CA LYS A 78 -9.88 -18.45 10.56
C LYS A 78 -10.21 -16.95 10.57
N ASN A 79 -9.29 -16.08 10.99
CA ASN A 79 -9.56 -14.64 11.06
C ASN A 79 -9.60 -14.01 9.67
N TYR A 80 -8.87 -14.56 8.69
CA TYR A 80 -8.94 -14.14 7.29
C TYR A 80 -10.35 -14.35 6.71
N LEU A 81 -10.93 -15.53 6.96
CA LEU A 81 -12.30 -15.86 6.51
C LEU A 81 -13.35 -14.94 7.13
N VAL A 82 -13.16 -14.52 8.38
CA VAL A 82 -14.04 -13.52 9.03
C VAL A 82 -13.92 -12.16 8.34
N GLY A 83 -12.71 -11.74 7.99
CA GLY A 83 -12.47 -10.54 7.19
C GLY A 83 -13.12 -10.63 5.81
N LEU A 84 -13.04 -11.80 5.16
CA LEU A 84 -13.68 -12.05 3.86
C LEU A 84 -15.22 -11.94 3.93
N ARG A 85 -15.85 -12.41 5.02
CA ARG A 85 -17.30 -12.27 5.22
C ARG A 85 -17.73 -10.79 5.33
N HIS A 86 -16.85 -9.93 5.81
CA HIS A 86 -17.07 -8.49 5.92
C HIS A 86 -16.32 -7.69 4.86
N PHE A 87 -15.96 -8.34 3.75
CA PHE A 87 -15.09 -7.76 2.72
C PHE A 87 -15.58 -6.40 2.23
N TRP A 88 -16.87 -6.26 1.91
CA TRP A 88 -17.42 -5.02 1.38
C TRP A 88 -17.24 -3.82 2.32
N LYS A 89 -17.44 -4.03 3.63
CA LYS A 89 -17.25 -2.97 4.63
C LYS A 89 -15.79 -2.56 4.74
N LEU A 90 -14.89 -3.55 4.80
CA LEU A 90 -13.44 -3.30 4.85
C LEU A 90 -12.94 -2.64 3.56
N PHE A 91 -13.43 -3.08 2.41
CA PHE A 91 -13.14 -2.49 1.10
C PHE A 91 -13.56 -1.02 1.07
N MET A 92 -14.78 -0.70 1.49
CA MET A 92 -15.26 0.68 1.47
C MET A 92 -14.44 1.59 2.40
N THR A 93 -14.15 1.14 3.62
CA THR A 93 -13.29 1.91 4.54
C THR A 93 -11.89 2.09 3.95
N ALA A 94 -11.28 1.02 3.42
CA ALA A 94 -9.95 1.10 2.81
C ALA A 94 -9.93 2.00 1.58
N PHE A 95 -10.93 1.89 0.71
CA PHE A 95 -11.04 2.69 -0.52
C PHE A 95 -11.17 4.18 -0.20
N VAL A 96 -12.08 4.55 0.70
CA VAL A 96 -12.31 5.96 1.08
C VAL A 96 -11.08 6.54 1.78
N THR A 97 -10.48 5.79 2.71
CA THR A 97 -9.29 6.26 3.45
C THR A 97 -8.07 6.40 2.55
N VAL A 98 -7.86 5.48 1.60
CA VAL A 98 -6.80 5.60 0.60
C VAL A 98 -7.06 6.79 -0.33
N LEU A 99 -8.29 7.01 -0.79
CA LEU A 99 -8.62 8.13 -1.66
C LEU A 99 -8.34 9.47 -0.98
N ILE A 100 -8.82 9.65 0.25
CA ILE A 100 -8.56 10.86 1.06
C ILE A 100 -7.07 10.98 1.36
N GLY A 101 -6.43 9.88 1.76
CA GLY A 101 -5.02 9.83 2.10
C GLY A 101 -4.12 10.19 0.92
N MET A 102 -4.45 9.73 -0.30
CA MET A 102 -3.72 10.09 -1.52
C MET A 102 -3.81 11.59 -1.83
N ILE A 103 -4.99 12.20 -1.67
CA ILE A 103 -5.16 13.64 -1.88
C ILE A 103 -4.29 14.43 -0.89
N ILE A 104 -4.34 14.07 0.39
CA ILE A 104 -3.56 14.75 1.43
C ILE A 104 -2.06 14.52 1.20
N ALA A 105 -1.64 13.29 0.93
CA ALA A 105 -0.24 12.96 0.67
C ALA A 105 0.30 13.67 -0.58
N ALA A 106 -0.50 13.78 -1.65
CA ALA A 106 -0.13 14.52 -2.85
C ALA A 106 0.08 16.00 -2.57
N LEU A 107 -0.78 16.62 -1.76
CA LEU A 107 -0.64 18.02 -1.34
C LEU A 107 0.61 18.22 -0.47
N LEU A 108 0.85 17.34 0.50
CA LEU A 108 2.01 17.41 1.40
C LEU A 108 3.33 17.17 0.65
N ALA A 109 3.33 16.27 -0.34
CA ALA A 109 4.49 15.96 -1.16
C ALA A 109 4.64 16.86 -2.40
N ALA A 110 3.71 17.80 -2.64
CA ALA A 110 3.74 18.66 -3.82
C ALA A 110 5.06 19.44 -3.99
N PRO A 111 5.66 20.03 -2.94
CA PRO A 111 6.95 20.73 -3.08
C PRO A 111 8.07 19.80 -3.53
N LEU A 112 8.11 18.58 -2.99
CA LEU A 112 9.05 17.55 -3.42
C LEU A 112 8.81 17.18 -4.89
N GLY A 113 7.56 16.99 -5.29
CA GLY A 113 7.18 16.68 -6.66
C GLY A 113 7.64 17.73 -7.68
N VAL A 114 7.50 19.02 -7.36
CA VAL A 114 7.98 20.09 -8.24
C VAL A 114 9.50 20.03 -8.40
N MET A 115 10.23 19.85 -7.31
CA MET A 115 11.70 19.78 -7.38
C MET A 115 12.21 18.53 -8.11
N THR A 116 11.56 17.37 -7.92
CA THR A 116 11.96 16.14 -8.60
C THR A 116 11.69 16.21 -10.10
N ILE A 117 10.56 16.80 -10.52
CA ILE A 117 10.25 17.02 -11.94
C ILE A 117 11.25 18.00 -12.55
N ALA A 118 11.55 19.11 -11.87
CA ALA A 118 12.57 20.04 -12.33
C ALA A 118 13.93 19.35 -12.48
N SER A 119 14.33 18.53 -11.48
CA SER A 119 15.61 17.82 -11.50
C SER A 119 15.69 16.79 -12.63
N LEU A 120 14.57 16.13 -12.94
CA LEU A 120 14.48 15.22 -14.06
C LEU A 120 14.61 15.97 -15.40
N GLN A 121 13.98 17.14 -15.54
CA GLN A 121 14.09 17.96 -16.75
C GLN A 121 15.50 18.48 -16.97
N ASP A 122 16.19 18.94 -15.93
CA ASP A 122 17.60 19.36 -16.02
C ASP A 122 18.50 18.18 -16.42
N ALA A 123 18.32 17.02 -15.79
CA ALA A 123 19.08 15.82 -16.15
C ALA A 123 18.87 15.40 -17.61
N LEU A 124 17.65 15.54 -18.14
CA LEU A 124 17.35 15.29 -19.55
C LEU A 124 17.99 16.35 -20.47
N GLY A 125 17.99 17.62 -20.10
CA GLY A 125 18.67 18.69 -20.84
C GLY A 125 20.18 18.48 -20.90
N VAL A 126 20.79 18.14 -19.77
CA VAL A 126 22.22 17.81 -19.67
C VAL A 126 22.57 16.60 -20.54
N TYR A 127 21.71 15.58 -20.57
CA TYR A 127 21.89 14.43 -21.46
C TYR A 127 21.86 14.82 -22.95
N LEU A 128 21.09 15.84 -23.31
CA LEU A 128 20.99 16.38 -24.67
C LEU A 128 22.09 17.42 -24.99
N GLY A 129 22.95 17.77 -24.04
CA GLY A 129 24.11 18.65 -24.23
C GLY A 129 23.97 20.05 -23.63
N ASP A 130 22.86 20.35 -22.96
CA ASP A 130 22.68 21.65 -22.28
C ASP A 130 23.52 21.72 -20.98
N PRO A 131 24.03 22.89 -20.58
CA PRO A 131 24.63 23.06 -19.27
C PRO A 131 23.58 22.91 -18.17
N THR A 132 23.96 22.37 -17.00
CA THR A 132 23.04 22.30 -15.86
C THR A 132 22.62 23.69 -15.42
N GLY A 133 21.31 23.89 -15.29
CA GLY A 133 20.70 25.11 -14.76
C GLY A 133 20.53 25.08 -13.24
N MET A 134 20.97 24.00 -12.58
CA MET A 134 20.66 23.73 -11.18
C MET A 134 21.80 24.08 -10.22
N PRO A 135 21.47 24.59 -9.02
CA PRO A 135 22.48 24.87 -8.01
C PRO A 135 23.10 23.59 -7.46
N SER A 136 24.39 23.63 -7.11
CA SER A 136 25.11 22.48 -6.53
C SER A 136 24.54 22.01 -5.18
N THR A 137 23.75 22.84 -4.51
CA THR A 137 23.05 22.52 -3.25
C THR A 137 21.77 21.71 -3.44
N LEU A 138 21.31 21.50 -4.68
CA LEU A 138 20.06 20.80 -4.98
C LEU A 138 19.95 19.40 -4.35
N PRO A 139 20.99 18.53 -4.35
CA PRO A 139 20.87 17.20 -3.73
C PRO A 139 20.54 17.28 -2.23
N LEU A 140 21.11 18.25 -1.52
CA LEU A 140 20.82 18.49 -0.11
C LEU A 140 19.38 19.00 0.09
N LEU A 141 18.93 19.90 -0.80
CA LEU A 141 17.56 20.41 -0.78
C LEU A 141 16.53 19.31 -1.06
N LEU A 142 16.79 18.45 -2.04
CA LEU A 142 15.95 17.27 -2.34
C LEU A 142 15.91 16.30 -1.16
N PHE A 143 17.05 16.03 -0.53
CA PHE A 143 17.10 15.15 0.64
C PHE A 143 16.26 15.70 1.80
N THR A 144 16.44 16.98 2.14
CA THR A 144 15.69 17.61 3.23
C THR A 144 14.20 17.69 2.94
N ALA A 145 13.81 18.05 1.72
CA ALA A 145 12.41 18.06 1.31
C ALA A 145 11.79 16.66 1.31
N ALA A 146 12.54 15.64 0.90
CA ALA A 146 12.08 14.26 0.94
C ALA A 146 11.87 13.79 2.39
N ALA A 147 12.76 14.16 3.31
CA ALA A 147 12.62 13.87 4.73
C ALA A 147 11.35 14.54 5.32
N VAL A 148 11.15 15.83 5.04
CA VAL A 148 9.97 16.58 5.51
C VAL A 148 8.68 16.00 4.93
N ALA A 149 8.64 15.74 3.63
CA ALA A 149 7.48 15.13 2.97
C ALA A 149 7.17 13.73 3.53
N SER A 150 8.20 12.92 3.82
CA SER A 150 8.03 11.59 4.40
C SER A 150 7.46 11.63 5.80
N ILE A 151 7.95 12.55 6.64
CA ILE A 151 7.40 12.77 8.00
C ILE A 151 5.95 13.22 7.90
N ALA A 152 5.64 14.19 7.03
CA ALA A 152 4.28 14.68 6.85
C ALA A 152 3.33 13.56 6.36
N CYS A 153 3.75 12.75 5.38
CA CYS A 153 2.97 11.63 4.87
C CYS A 153 2.81 10.50 5.91
N SER A 154 3.77 10.32 6.83
CA SER A 154 3.67 9.31 7.89
C SER A 154 2.45 9.52 8.80
N LEU A 155 2.04 10.77 9.01
CA LEU A 155 0.83 11.10 9.77
C LEU A 155 -0.45 10.64 9.06
N VAL A 156 -0.47 10.70 7.73
CA VAL A 156 -1.59 10.19 6.92
C VAL A 156 -1.70 8.68 7.04
N TRP A 157 -0.58 7.97 6.98
CA TRP A 157 -0.55 6.51 7.18
C TRP A 157 -0.99 6.11 8.59
N LEU A 158 -0.61 6.88 9.60
CA LEU A 158 -1.05 6.66 10.98
C LEU A 158 -2.56 6.89 11.13
N TRP A 159 -3.09 7.95 10.53
CA TRP A 159 -4.54 8.19 10.48
C TRP A 159 -5.30 7.03 9.80
N GLN A 160 -4.78 6.53 8.68
CA GLN A 160 -5.36 5.37 8.01
C GLN A 160 -5.37 4.12 8.90
N LEU A 161 -4.32 3.90 9.69
CA LEU A 161 -4.26 2.81 10.68
C LEU A 161 -5.40 2.94 11.71
N PHE A 162 -5.67 4.15 12.21
CA PHE A 162 -6.78 4.39 13.14
C PHE A 162 -8.15 4.11 12.52
N CYS A 163 -8.36 4.45 11.25
CA CYS A 163 -9.60 4.11 10.55
C CYS A 163 -9.81 2.59 10.44
N ILE A 164 -8.76 1.83 10.15
CA ILE A 164 -8.82 0.36 10.11
C ILE A 164 -9.08 -0.21 11.51
N TYR A 165 -8.47 0.37 12.55
CA TYR A 165 -8.69 -0.04 13.94
C TYR A 165 -10.15 0.18 14.37
N TYR A 166 -10.72 1.33 14.03
CA TYR A 166 -12.14 1.62 14.29
C TYR A 166 -13.06 0.62 13.59
N GLN A 167 -12.77 0.32 12.32
CA GLN A 167 -13.56 -0.64 11.54
C GLN A 167 -13.46 -2.06 12.11
N TYR A 168 -12.27 -2.47 12.55
CA TYR A 168 -12.05 -3.71 13.27
C TYR A 168 -12.93 -3.78 14.53
N GLY A 169 -12.90 -2.74 15.37
CA GLY A 169 -13.72 -2.63 16.58
C GLY A 169 -15.21 -2.77 16.28
N SER A 170 -15.72 -2.05 15.28
CA SER A 170 -17.12 -2.13 14.85
C SER A 170 -17.57 -3.54 14.45
N ILE A 171 -16.72 -4.28 13.72
CA ILE A 171 -17.00 -5.66 13.31
C ILE A 171 -16.99 -6.58 14.53
N THR A 172 -16.03 -6.42 15.45
CA THR A 172 -15.93 -7.26 16.65
C THR A 172 -17.11 -7.06 17.60
N THR A 173 -17.52 -5.81 17.86
CA THR A 173 -18.65 -5.51 18.75
C THR A 173 -19.95 -6.07 18.19
N ARG A 174 -20.24 -5.83 16.91
CA ARG A 174 -21.45 -6.38 16.26
C ARG A 174 -21.52 -7.90 16.31
N ARG A 175 -20.36 -8.58 16.23
CA ARG A 175 -20.32 -10.04 16.33
C ARG A 175 -20.62 -10.52 17.75
N LYS A 176 -20.09 -9.84 18.77
CA LYS A 176 -20.38 -10.15 20.18
C LYS A 176 -21.87 -9.96 20.51
N GLU A 177 -22.45 -8.85 20.08
CA GLU A 177 -23.89 -8.58 20.25
C GLU A 177 -24.76 -9.68 19.62
N TYR A 178 -24.40 -10.16 18.43
CA TYR A 178 -25.11 -11.24 17.76
C TYR A 178 -24.95 -12.59 18.48
N GLU A 179 -23.76 -12.88 19.00
CA GLU A 179 -23.49 -14.09 19.80
C GLU A 179 -24.25 -14.06 21.14
N GLU A 180 -24.35 -12.90 21.80
CA GLU A 180 -25.14 -12.70 23.02
C GLU A 180 -26.64 -12.87 22.77
N ALA A 181 -27.17 -12.31 21.68
CA ALA A 181 -28.60 -12.41 21.33
C ALA A 181 -29.07 -13.82 20.94
N ILE A 182 -28.15 -14.71 20.55
CA ILE A 182 -28.47 -16.12 20.25
C ILE A 182 -28.40 -17.00 21.50
N ASN A 183 -27.50 -16.65 22.44
CA ASN A 183 -27.22 -17.46 23.62
C ASN A 183 -27.97 -17.01 24.89
N GLY A 184 -28.58 -15.83 24.88
CA GLY A 184 -29.44 -15.30 25.95
C GLY A 184 -30.92 -15.49 25.62
#